data_AF-A0A4Q5VAK4-F1
#
_entry.id   AF-A0A4Q5VAK4-F1
#
_cell.length_a   1.000
_cell.length_b   1.000
_cell.length_c   1.000
_cell.angle_alpha   90.00
_cell.angle_beta   90.00
_cell.angle_gamma   90.00
#
_symmetry.space_group_name_H-M   'P 1'
#
loop_
_entity.id
_entity.type
_entity.pdbx_description
1 polymer ?
#
loop_
_entity_poly.entity_id
_entity_poly.type
_entity_poly.pdbx_seq_one_letter_code
_entity_poly.pdbx_strand_id
1 'polypeptide(L)'
;MNARVSGPAKFDLLTLIPTSVEQRLKSYGFTQGSIIDAIREYKKQNDTIDANLFVAFAVNQFTSSSIVPHLWSPFEPTTRYLKRMSVTDELFERCLSSFRGKKLSFKPESLDSCFVQYCLNAHRNEQQANLSKSRTTIPDQWRPSDQVITKITTLLGIWSEREWDIAEYRLYWIEAGGKKDNWDVHFSSFMRKKYGLNESLSARNQ
;
A
#
# COMPACT_ATOMS: atom_id res chain seq x y z
N MET A 1 -36.32 18.63 -48.42
CA MET A 1 -35.92 17.27 -48.00
C MET A 1 -35.07 17.40 -46.75
N ASN A 2 -35.67 17.33 -45.56
CA ASN A 2 -34.95 17.43 -44.29
C ASN A 2 -34.57 16.02 -43.85
N ALA A 3 -33.30 15.66 -44.02
CA ALA A 3 -32.72 14.48 -43.42
C ALA A 3 -32.64 14.70 -41.91
N ARG A 4 -33.57 14.08 -41.17
CA ARG A 4 -33.41 13.88 -39.72
C ARG A 4 -32.21 12.95 -39.54
N VAL A 5 -31.10 13.51 -39.08
CA VAL A 5 -29.99 12.73 -38.50
C VAL A 5 -30.55 12.05 -37.26
N SER A 6 -30.92 10.79 -37.41
CA SER A 6 -31.30 9.92 -36.31
C SER A 6 -30.07 9.76 -35.42
N GLY A 7 -30.08 10.38 -34.24
CA GLY A 7 -29.07 10.10 -33.22
C GLY A 7 -29.01 8.60 -32.92
N PRO A 8 -27.83 8.05 -32.55
CA PRO A 8 -27.69 6.63 -32.28
C PRO A 8 -28.72 6.21 -31.25
N ALA A 9 -29.48 5.16 -31.57
CA ALA A 9 -30.59 4.68 -30.77
C ALA A 9 -30.10 4.39 -29.34
N LYS A 10 -30.93 4.69 -28.33
CA LYS A 10 -30.60 4.47 -26.89
C LYS A 10 -30.06 3.06 -26.57
N PHE A 11 -30.39 2.05 -27.38
CA PHE A 11 -29.91 0.68 -27.24
C PHE A 11 -28.47 0.45 -27.76
N ASP A 12 -27.99 1.23 -28.73
CA ASP A 12 -26.65 1.08 -29.32
C ASP A 12 -25.53 1.57 -28.40
N LEU A 13 -25.84 2.40 -27.40
CA LEU A 13 -24.78 2.93 -26.53
C LEU A 13 -24.33 1.91 -25.48
N LEU A 14 -25.21 1.01 -25.04
CA LEU A 14 -24.86 -0.02 -24.05
C LEU A 14 -23.98 -1.13 -24.65
N THR A 15 -24.01 -1.33 -25.97
CA THR A 15 -23.14 -2.29 -26.65
C THR A 15 -21.68 -1.82 -26.70
N LEU A 16 -21.42 -0.54 -26.42
CA LEU A 16 -20.08 0.04 -26.38
C LEU A 16 -19.30 -0.34 -25.11
N ILE A 17 -19.96 -0.91 -24.10
CA ILE A 17 -19.33 -1.37 -22.86
C ILE A 17 -19.52 -2.89 -22.69
N PRO A 18 -18.53 -3.60 -22.14
CA PRO A 18 -18.71 -5.01 -21.78
C PRO A 18 -19.87 -5.20 -20.81
N THR A 19 -20.60 -6.33 -20.92
CA THR A 19 -21.72 -6.66 -20.02
C THR A 19 -21.29 -6.67 -18.54
N SER A 20 -20.04 -7.05 -18.25
CA SER A 20 -19.47 -7.01 -16.91
C SER A 20 -19.38 -5.59 -16.34
N VAL A 21 -19.13 -4.58 -17.17
CA VAL A 21 -19.10 -3.16 -16.79
C VAL A 21 -20.50 -2.65 -16.48
N GLU A 22 -21.48 -2.98 -17.33
CA GLU A 22 -22.87 -2.61 -17.12
C GLU A 22 -23.42 -3.21 -15.82
N GLN A 23 -23.21 -4.50 -15.58
CA GLN A 23 -23.61 -5.18 -14.35
C GLN A 23 -22.96 -4.55 -13.11
N ARG A 24 -21.68 -4.18 -13.22
CA ARG A 24 -20.94 -3.53 -12.13
C ARG A 24 -21.51 -2.14 -11.83
N LEU A 25 -21.79 -1.31 -12.83
CA LEU A 25 -22.43 -0.01 -12.61
C LEU A 25 -23.84 -0.15 -12.01
N LYS A 26 -24.64 -1.11 -12.48
CA LYS A 26 -25.94 -1.43 -11.89
C LYS A 26 -25.83 -1.83 -10.41
N SER A 27 -24.80 -2.61 -10.05
CA SER A 27 -24.53 -2.97 -8.65
C SER A 27 -24.18 -1.76 -7.77
N TYR A 28 -23.72 -0.65 -8.38
CA TYR A 28 -23.46 0.62 -7.71
C TYR A 28 -24.69 1.53 -7.65
N GLY A 29 -25.86 1.05 -8.08
CA GLY A 29 -27.12 1.79 -8.07
C GLY A 29 -27.37 2.63 -9.33
N PHE A 30 -26.57 2.47 -10.38
CA PHE A 30 -26.81 3.17 -11.65
C PHE A 30 -28.02 2.58 -12.36
N THR A 31 -28.95 3.46 -12.74
CA THR A 31 -30.01 3.09 -13.68
C THR A 31 -29.46 3.02 -15.09
N GLN A 32 -30.12 2.28 -15.98
CA GLN A 32 -29.74 2.21 -17.39
C GLN A 32 -29.64 3.59 -18.06
N GLY A 33 -30.49 4.54 -17.66
CA GLY A 33 -30.41 5.94 -18.09
C GLY A 33 -29.12 6.64 -17.67
N SER A 34 -28.76 6.53 -16.38
CA SER A 34 -27.52 7.15 -15.86
C SER A 34 -26.24 6.56 -16.48
N ILE A 35 -26.23 5.28 -16.83
CA ILE A 35 -25.11 4.65 -17.54
C ILE A 35 -24.99 5.25 -18.95
N ILE A 36 -26.10 5.40 -19.68
CA ILE A 36 -26.11 5.99 -21.02
C ILE A 36 -25.62 7.45 -20.98
N ASP A 37 -26.04 8.22 -19.98
CA ASP A 37 -25.60 9.60 -19.82
C ASP A 37 -24.11 9.68 -19.47
N ALA A 38 -23.61 8.78 -18.63
CA ALA A 38 -22.18 8.65 -18.37
C ALA A 38 -21.38 8.31 -19.63
N ILE A 39 -21.88 7.38 -20.47
CA ILE A 39 -21.22 7.01 -21.75
C ILE A 39 -21.10 8.21 -22.67
N ARG A 40 -22.17 9.01 -22.79
CA ARG A 40 -22.16 10.23 -23.61
C ARG A 40 -21.14 11.24 -23.12
N GLU A 41 -21.09 11.46 -21.81
CA GLU A 41 -20.14 12.43 -21.24
C GLU A 41 -18.70 11.97 -21.38
N TYR A 42 -18.44 10.67 -21.16
CA TYR A 42 -17.11 10.08 -21.32
C TYR A 42 -16.60 10.19 -22.76
N LYS A 43 -17.48 9.96 -23.75
CA LYS A 43 -17.16 10.08 -25.19
C LYS A 43 -16.89 11.50 -25.67
N LYS A 44 -17.25 12.54 -24.92
CA LYS A 44 -16.85 13.92 -25.25
C LYS A 44 -15.36 14.15 -25.03
N GLN A 45 -14.75 13.40 -24.12
CA GLN A 45 -13.36 13.58 -23.68
C GLN A 45 -12.44 12.47 -24.18
N ASN A 46 -12.99 11.34 -24.64
CA ASN A 46 -12.23 10.16 -25.05
C ASN A 46 -12.84 9.52 -26.30
N ASP A 47 -12.00 9.20 -27.30
CA ASP A 47 -12.45 8.56 -28.55
C ASP A 47 -12.83 7.08 -28.37
N THR A 48 -12.23 6.40 -27.38
CA THR A 48 -12.48 4.99 -27.08
C THR A 48 -12.95 4.80 -25.64
N ILE A 49 -13.82 3.81 -25.42
CA ILE A 49 -14.30 3.47 -24.08
C ILE A 49 -13.41 2.38 -23.50
N ASP A 50 -12.42 2.79 -22.72
CA ASP A 50 -11.75 1.87 -21.80
C ASP A 50 -12.72 1.53 -20.65
N ALA A 51 -13.04 0.25 -20.52
CA ALA A 51 -13.98 -0.28 -19.54
C ALA A 51 -13.67 0.18 -18.10
N ASN A 52 -12.39 0.25 -17.74
CA ASN A 52 -11.96 0.55 -16.38
C ASN A 52 -12.00 2.05 -16.11
N LEU A 53 -11.46 2.84 -17.03
CA LEU A 53 -11.50 4.31 -16.95
C LEU A 53 -12.95 4.81 -16.99
N PHE A 54 -13.82 4.17 -17.76
CA PHE A 54 -15.24 4.49 -17.82
C PHE A 54 -15.97 4.21 -16.50
N VAL A 55 -15.74 3.06 -15.85
CA VAL A 55 -16.35 2.76 -14.54
C VAL A 55 -15.88 3.77 -13.49
N ALA A 56 -14.59 4.08 -13.47
CA ALA A 56 -14.03 5.06 -12.54
C ALA A 56 -14.65 6.46 -12.76
N PHE A 57 -14.74 6.89 -14.03
CA PHE A 57 -15.39 8.14 -14.41
C PHE A 57 -16.87 8.15 -13.99
N ALA A 58 -17.63 7.12 -14.35
CA ALA A 58 -19.06 7.05 -14.05
C ALA A 58 -19.30 7.11 -12.55
N VAL A 59 -18.58 6.31 -11.77
CA VAL A 59 -18.67 6.34 -10.30
C VAL A 59 -18.30 7.72 -9.77
N ASN A 60 -17.18 8.31 -10.18
CA ASN A 60 -16.76 9.60 -9.63
C ASN A 60 -17.71 10.75 -10.04
N GLN A 61 -18.14 10.83 -11.30
CA GLN A 61 -18.96 11.94 -11.78
C GLN A 61 -20.41 11.86 -11.28
N PHE A 62 -20.98 10.65 -11.28
CA PHE A 62 -22.42 10.46 -11.07
C PHE A 62 -22.78 9.89 -9.71
N THR A 63 -21.81 9.44 -8.89
CA THR A 63 -22.09 9.25 -7.46
C THR A 63 -21.96 10.58 -6.74
N SER A 64 -23.08 11.06 -6.20
CA SER A 64 -23.14 12.31 -5.43
C SER A 64 -22.61 12.17 -4.01
N SER A 65 -22.13 10.97 -3.63
CA SER A 65 -21.87 10.61 -2.24
C SER A 65 -20.39 10.34 -2.02
N SER A 66 -19.84 10.88 -0.93
CA SER A 66 -18.52 10.44 -0.43
C SER A 66 -18.57 9.06 0.23
N ILE A 67 -19.74 8.39 0.20
CA ILE A 67 -19.92 7.03 0.72
C ILE A 67 -19.52 6.02 -0.35
N VAL A 68 -18.62 5.11 0.01
CA VAL A 68 -18.23 3.99 -0.85
C VAL A 68 -19.43 3.04 -1.01
N PRO A 69 -19.78 2.60 -2.25
CA PRO A 69 -20.88 1.67 -2.45
C PRO A 69 -20.69 0.35 -1.67
N HIS A 70 -21.78 -0.23 -1.14
CA HIS A 70 -21.72 -1.46 -0.35
C HIS A 70 -21.24 -2.69 -1.13
N LEU A 71 -21.44 -2.69 -2.46
CA LEU A 71 -21.01 -3.76 -3.35
C LEU A 71 -19.73 -3.41 -4.12
N TRP A 72 -19.06 -2.32 -3.75
CA TRP A 72 -17.83 -1.91 -4.43
C TRP A 72 -16.74 -2.98 -4.28
N SER A 73 -15.99 -3.19 -5.36
CA SER A 73 -14.79 -4.03 -5.36
C SER A 73 -13.67 -3.33 -6.13
N PRO A 74 -12.40 -3.53 -5.74
CA PRO A 74 -11.26 -3.02 -6.50
C PRO A 74 -11.17 -3.70 -7.88
N PHE A 75 -10.47 -3.05 -8.80
CA PHE A 75 -10.13 -3.63 -10.09
C PHE A 75 -9.11 -4.78 -9.95
N GLU A 76 -9.12 -5.69 -10.91
CA GLU A 76 -8.17 -6.82 -10.96
C GLU A 76 -6.69 -6.39 -10.92
N PRO A 77 -6.25 -5.34 -11.64
CA PRO A 77 -4.89 -4.81 -11.49
C PRO A 77 -4.58 -4.31 -10.07
N THR A 78 -5.56 -3.71 -9.39
CA THR A 78 -5.44 -3.26 -7.99
C THR A 78 -5.25 -4.45 -7.05
N THR A 79 -6.05 -5.50 -7.22
CA THR A 79 -5.93 -6.75 -6.46
C THR A 79 -4.54 -7.38 -6.66
N ARG A 80 -4.10 -7.50 -7.92
CA ARG A 80 -2.78 -8.05 -8.25
C ARG A 80 -1.64 -7.20 -7.67
N TYR A 81 -1.77 -5.88 -7.75
CA TYR A 81 -0.80 -4.95 -7.18
C TYR A 81 -0.68 -5.15 -5.67
N LEU A 82 -1.81 -5.21 -4.94
CA LEU A 82 -1.81 -5.42 -3.48
C LEU A 82 -1.18 -6.76 -3.09
N LYS A 83 -1.47 -7.84 -3.83
CA LYS A 83 -0.82 -9.14 -3.62
C LYS A 83 0.69 -9.07 -3.80
N ARG A 84 1.17 -8.37 -4.84
CA ARG A 84 2.62 -8.15 -5.05
C ARG A 84 3.26 -7.36 -3.90
N MET A 85 2.50 -6.49 -3.24
CA MET A 85 2.93 -5.73 -2.06
C MET A 85 2.83 -6.54 -0.75
N SER A 86 2.67 -7.86 -0.81
CA SER A 86 2.57 -8.77 0.35
C SER A 86 1.34 -8.54 1.24
N VAL A 87 0.28 -7.93 0.71
CA VAL A 87 -1.03 -7.90 1.36
C VAL A 87 -1.67 -9.29 1.24
N THR A 88 -1.91 -9.95 2.37
CA THR A 88 -2.52 -11.29 2.41
C THR A 88 -4.00 -11.24 2.00
N ASP A 89 -4.54 -12.37 1.54
CA ASP A 89 -5.96 -12.46 1.18
C ASP A 89 -6.86 -12.16 2.40
N GLU A 90 -6.46 -12.59 3.60
CA GLU A 90 -7.18 -12.25 4.85
C GLU A 90 -7.23 -10.74 5.12
N LEU A 91 -6.09 -10.06 4.98
CA LEU A 91 -6.02 -8.60 5.17
C LEU A 91 -6.83 -7.89 4.08
N PHE A 92 -6.75 -8.36 2.84
CA PHE A 92 -7.50 -7.82 1.71
C PHE A 92 -9.01 -7.90 1.97
N GLU A 93 -9.54 -9.06 2.36
CA GLU A 93 -10.97 -9.25 2.64
C GLU A 93 -11.45 -8.41 3.83
N ARG A 94 -10.62 -8.29 4.87
CA ARG A 94 -10.92 -7.43 6.01
C ARG A 94 -10.95 -5.95 5.61
N CYS A 95 -9.99 -5.51 4.79
CA CYS A 95 -9.95 -4.16 4.25
C CYS A 95 -11.17 -3.92 3.35
N LEU A 96 -11.51 -4.83 2.45
CA LEU A 96 -12.64 -4.74 1.54
C LEU A 96 -13.96 -4.60 2.30
N SER A 97 -14.17 -5.46 3.29
CA SER A 97 -15.35 -5.45 4.16
C SER A 97 -15.48 -4.13 4.92
N SER A 98 -14.37 -3.59 5.42
CA SER A 98 -14.36 -2.33 6.19
C SER A 98 -14.46 -1.08 5.32
N PHE A 99 -14.08 -1.17 4.04
CA PHE A 99 -14.06 -0.04 3.12
C PHE A 99 -15.41 0.18 2.45
N ARG A 100 -16.17 -0.89 2.19
CA ARG A 100 -17.55 -0.83 1.69
C ARG A 100 -18.45 -0.07 2.64
N GLY A 101 -19.26 0.86 2.14
CA GLY A 101 -20.15 1.70 2.95
C GLY A 101 -19.42 2.78 3.76
N LYS A 102 -18.09 2.91 3.66
CA LYS A 102 -17.33 3.90 4.41
C LYS A 102 -17.60 5.30 3.87
N LYS A 103 -17.90 6.26 4.74
CA LYS A 103 -17.94 7.68 4.39
C LYS A 103 -16.52 8.22 4.31
N LEU A 104 -16.09 8.61 3.12
CA LEU A 104 -14.83 9.27 2.88
C LEU A 104 -14.93 10.75 3.26
N SER A 105 -13.81 11.30 3.76
CA SER A 105 -13.70 12.70 4.19
C SER A 105 -13.72 13.69 3.03
N PHE A 106 -13.36 13.22 1.83
CA PHE A 106 -13.38 13.99 0.59
C PHE A 106 -13.98 13.13 -0.53
N LYS A 107 -14.31 13.77 -1.66
CA LYS A 107 -14.71 13.07 -2.88
C LYS A 107 -13.47 12.54 -3.60
N PRO A 108 -13.28 11.20 -3.68
CA PRO A 108 -12.06 10.64 -4.26
C PRO A 108 -12.08 10.71 -5.79
N GLU A 109 -10.92 10.96 -6.39
CA GLU A 109 -10.75 10.82 -7.85
C GLU A 109 -10.87 9.36 -8.30
N SER A 110 -10.44 8.42 -7.44
CA SER A 110 -10.50 6.98 -7.67
C SER A 110 -10.64 6.23 -6.35
N LEU A 111 -11.70 5.42 -6.24
CA LEU A 111 -11.91 4.54 -5.08
C LEU A 111 -10.81 3.49 -4.97
N ASP A 112 -10.25 3.02 -6.09
CA ASP A 112 -9.14 2.07 -6.11
C ASP A 112 -7.87 2.65 -5.50
N SER A 113 -7.52 3.89 -5.85
CA SER A 113 -6.34 4.56 -5.26
C SER A 113 -6.50 4.72 -3.75
N CYS A 114 -7.70 5.15 -3.30
CA CYS A 114 -8.01 5.24 -1.89
C CYS A 114 -7.94 3.87 -1.19
N PHE A 115 -8.45 2.82 -1.83
CA PHE A 115 -8.41 1.47 -1.29
C PHE A 115 -6.97 0.92 -1.20
N VAL A 116 -6.14 1.18 -2.22
CA VAL A 116 -4.71 0.81 -2.19
C VAL A 116 -4.04 1.45 -0.98
N GLN A 117 -4.18 2.76 -0.81
CA GLN A 117 -3.59 3.46 0.33
C GLN A 117 -4.14 2.93 1.65
N TYR A 118 -5.44 2.63 1.72
CA TYR A 118 -6.09 2.06 2.89
C TYR A 118 -5.48 0.70 3.28
N CYS A 119 -5.35 -0.22 2.32
CA CYS A 119 -4.76 -1.54 2.53
C CYS A 119 -3.28 -1.47 2.91
N LEU A 120 -2.49 -0.64 2.21
CA LEU A 120 -1.06 -0.49 2.48
C LEU A 120 -0.80 0.13 3.86
N ASN A 121 -1.64 1.08 4.29
CA ASN A 121 -1.54 1.64 5.63
C ASN A 121 -1.91 0.60 6.70
N ALA A 122 -2.96 -0.18 6.48
CA ALA A 122 -3.33 -1.27 7.39
C ALA A 122 -2.20 -2.31 7.50
N HIS A 123 -1.63 -2.71 6.36
CA HIS A 123 -0.49 -3.64 6.31
C HIS A 123 0.73 -3.09 7.06
N ARG A 124 1.10 -1.82 6.83
CA ARG A 124 2.19 -1.16 7.55
C ARG A 124 1.94 -1.15 9.06
N ASN A 125 0.72 -0.84 9.47
CA ASN A 125 0.36 -0.81 10.88
C ASN A 125 0.45 -2.20 11.53
N GLU A 126 0.06 -3.27 10.83
CA GLU A 126 0.25 -4.64 11.33
C GLU A 126 1.72 -5.00 11.48
N GLN A 127 2.55 -4.66 10.49
CA GLN A 127 3.98 -4.87 10.59
C GLN A 127 4.57 -4.12 11.80
N GLN A 128 4.19 -2.86 11.99
CA GLN A 128 4.65 -2.07 13.14
C GLN A 128 4.12 -2.62 14.47
N ALA A 129 2.86 -3.08 14.52
CA ALA A 129 2.30 -3.70 15.70
C ALA A 129 3.02 -5.01 16.04
N ASN A 130 3.34 -5.83 15.04
CA ASN A 130 4.08 -7.07 15.21
C ASN A 130 5.52 -6.81 15.68
N LEU A 131 6.22 -5.84 15.09
CA LEU A 131 7.51 -5.37 15.59
C LEU A 131 7.40 -4.89 17.04
N SER A 132 6.35 -4.13 17.36
CA SER A 132 6.16 -3.60 18.71
C SER A 132 5.96 -4.70 19.76
N LYS A 133 5.29 -5.81 19.37
CA LYS A 133 5.04 -7.01 20.17
C LYS A 133 6.28 -7.89 20.31
N SER A 134 7.15 -7.94 19.29
CA SER A 134 8.39 -8.72 19.33
C SER A 134 9.52 -8.02 20.09
N ARG A 135 9.30 -6.80 20.61
CA ARG A 135 10.30 -6.08 21.39
C ARG A 135 10.58 -6.78 22.72
N THR A 136 11.82 -7.19 22.91
CA THR A 136 12.32 -7.87 24.12
C THR A 136 13.39 -7.02 24.80
N THR A 137 13.54 -7.18 26.12
CA THR A 137 14.76 -6.73 26.81
C THR A 137 15.95 -7.53 26.31
N ILE A 138 17.16 -7.00 26.46
CA ILE A 138 18.34 -7.73 26.03
C ILE A 138 18.51 -8.98 26.91
N PRO A 139 18.72 -10.18 26.33
CA PRO A 139 19.03 -11.36 27.13
C PRO A 139 20.36 -11.22 27.90
N ASP A 140 20.44 -11.79 29.10
CA ASP A 140 21.64 -11.70 29.97
C ASP A 140 22.92 -12.27 29.34
N GLN A 141 22.76 -13.25 28.44
CA GLN A 141 23.85 -13.88 27.69
C GLN A 141 23.81 -13.52 26.20
N TRP A 142 23.14 -12.42 25.84
CA TRP A 142 23.01 -12.01 24.46
C TRP A 142 24.39 -11.80 23.81
N ARG A 143 24.47 -12.26 22.55
CA ARG A 143 25.59 -12.06 21.64
C ARG A 143 25.02 -11.74 20.25
N PRO A 144 25.69 -10.89 19.45
CA PRO A 144 25.29 -10.63 18.08
C PRO A 144 25.39 -11.90 17.23
N SER A 145 24.55 -12.03 16.19
CA SER A 145 24.69 -13.13 15.24
C SER A 145 25.99 -13.06 14.44
N ASP A 146 26.46 -14.22 13.96
CA ASP A 146 27.69 -14.36 13.18
C ASP A 146 27.73 -13.45 11.94
N GLN A 147 26.56 -13.13 11.36
CA GLN A 147 26.45 -12.20 10.24
C GLN A 147 26.86 -10.77 10.64
N VAL A 148 26.39 -10.30 11.80
CA VAL A 148 26.74 -8.99 12.35
C VAL A 148 28.21 -8.95 12.75
N ILE A 149 28.70 -10.01 13.37
CA ILE A 149 30.12 -10.19 13.70
C ILE A 149 30.99 -10.03 12.46
N THR A 150 30.69 -10.82 11.42
CA THR A 150 31.43 -10.79 10.15
C THR A 150 31.38 -9.41 9.53
N LYS A 151 30.20 -8.78 9.45
CA LYS A 151 30.02 -7.45 8.87
C LYS A 151 30.85 -6.39 9.58
N ILE A 152 30.84 -6.37 10.91
CA ILE A 152 31.64 -5.42 11.71
C ILE A 152 33.12 -5.68 11.52
N THR A 153 33.52 -6.96 11.50
CA THR A 153 34.92 -7.37 11.28
C THR A 153 35.42 -6.89 9.91
N THR A 154 34.61 -7.03 8.86
CA THR A 154 34.95 -6.50 7.53
C THR A 154 35.12 -4.98 7.53
N LEU A 155 34.31 -4.25 8.31
CA LEU A 155 34.39 -2.79 8.38
C LEU A 155 35.57 -2.28 9.22
N LEU A 156 35.97 -3.03 10.26
CA LEU A 156 36.95 -2.60 11.26
C LEU A 156 38.28 -3.36 11.22
N GLY A 157 38.40 -4.41 10.41
CA GLY A 157 39.60 -5.22 10.20
C GLY A 157 39.88 -6.28 11.27
N ILE A 158 39.42 -6.12 12.53
CA ILE A 158 39.72 -7.04 13.64
C ILE A 158 38.51 -7.21 14.59
N TRP A 159 38.16 -8.46 14.91
CA TRP A 159 37.06 -8.81 15.85
C TRP A 159 37.51 -9.04 17.30
N SER A 160 38.71 -9.60 17.50
CA SER A 160 39.18 -10.07 18.82
C SER A 160 39.21 -8.97 19.89
N GLU A 161 39.42 -7.72 19.50
CA GLU A 161 39.39 -6.56 20.39
C GLU A 161 37.98 -6.09 20.77
N ARG A 162 36.93 -6.67 20.16
CA ARG A 162 35.55 -6.16 20.22
C ARG A 162 34.61 -6.99 21.11
N GLU A 163 35.11 -8.09 21.71
CA GLU A 163 34.34 -8.82 22.74
C GLU A 163 33.98 -7.92 23.94
N TRP A 164 34.83 -6.95 24.25
CA TRP A 164 34.55 -5.93 25.28
C TRP A 164 33.37 -5.04 24.91
N ASP A 165 33.20 -4.69 23.63
CA ASP A 165 32.07 -3.87 23.18
C ASP A 165 30.74 -4.59 23.31
N ILE A 166 30.72 -5.92 23.13
CA ILE A 166 29.53 -6.74 23.34
C ILE A 166 29.16 -6.73 24.83
N ALA A 167 30.15 -6.92 25.71
CA ALA A 167 29.94 -6.91 27.15
C ALA A 167 29.46 -5.54 27.64
N GLU A 168 30.08 -4.45 27.17
CA GLU A 168 29.70 -3.07 27.48
C GLU A 168 28.28 -2.77 27.00
N TYR A 169 27.97 -3.10 25.73
CA TYR A 169 26.64 -2.88 25.15
C TYR A 169 25.57 -3.63 25.92
N ARG A 170 25.83 -4.89 26.28
CA ARG A 170 24.91 -5.72 27.04
C ARG A 170 24.68 -5.15 28.44
N LEU A 171 25.74 -4.82 29.17
CA LEU A 171 25.63 -4.27 30.53
C LEU A 171 24.80 -2.98 30.54
N TYR A 172 25.10 -2.06 29.62
CA TYR A 172 24.34 -0.82 29.48
C TYR A 172 22.84 -1.07 29.25
N TRP A 173 22.48 -2.00 28.36
CA TRP A 173 21.06 -2.24 28.03
C TRP A 173 20.33 -3.12 29.04
N ILE A 174 21.03 -3.96 29.81
CA ILE A 174 20.47 -4.65 30.98
C ILE A 174 20.07 -3.60 32.03
N GLU A 175 20.98 -2.68 32.37
CA GLU A 175 20.74 -1.64 33.37
C GLU A 175 19.68 -0.63 32.92
N ALA A 176 19.68 -0.24 31.64
CA ALA A 176 18.70 0.69 31.09
C ALA A 176 17.29 0.09 30.92
N GLY A 177 17.15 -1.24 30.88
CA GLY A 177 15.85 -1.93 30.79
C GLY A 177 15.06 -1.69 29.48
N GLY A 178 15.71 -1.16 28.45
CA GLY A 178 15.06 -0.85 27.16
C GLY A 178 14.64 -2.10 26.39
N LYS A 179 13.49 -2.05 25.71
CA LYS A 179 13.02 -3.14 24.82
C LYS A 179 13.27 -2.81 23.36
N LYS A 180 13.87 -3.74 22.62
CA LYS A 180 14.17 -3.63 21.19
C LYS A 180 13.65 -4.85 20.41
N ASP A 181 13.28 -4.63 19.17
CA ASP A 181 12.74 -5.63 18.25
C ASP A 181 13.85 -6.51 17.66
N ASN A 182 15.05 -5.93 17.44
CA ASN A 182 16.21 -6.66 16.98
C ASN A 182 17.53 -6.08 17.55
N TRP A 183 18.08 -6.77 18.55
CA TRP A 183 19.34 -6.38 19.20
C TRP A 183 20.56 -6.35 18.25
N ASP A 184 20.59 -7.20 17.21
CA ASP A 184 21.69 -7.22 16.22
C ASP A 184 21.76 -5.93 15.39
N VAL A 185 20.61 -5.42 14.96
CA VAL A 185 20.51 -4.18 14.17
C VAL A 185 20.90 -2.98 15.02
N HIS A 186 20.47 -2.97 16.28
CA HIS A 186 20.83 -1.91 17.23
C HIS A 186 22.31 -1.95 17.60
N PHE A 187 22.88 -3.13 17.83
CA PHE A 187 24.31 -3.30 18.08
C PHE A 187 25.15 -2.88 16.88
N SER A 188 24.76 -3.28 15.66
CA SER A 188 25.44 -2.84 14.43
C SER A 188 25.48 -1.31 14.32
N SER A 189 24.38 -0.63 14.66
CA SER A 189 24.32 0.84 14.65
C SER A 189 25.15 1.47 15.77
N PHE A 190 25.15 0.86 16.96
CA PHE A 190 26.01 1.27 18.08
C PHE A 190 27.48 1.21 17.70
N MET A 191 27.93 0.09 17.12
CA MET A 191 29.32 -0.09 16.67
C MET A 191 29.70 0.92 15.59
N ARG A 192 28.81 1.16 14.60
CA ARG A 192 29.06 2.21 13.60
C ARG A 192 29.29 3.58 14.23
N LYS A 193 28.43 3.96 15.18
CA LYS A 193 28.54 5.25 15.88
C LYS A 193 29.80 5.33 16.75
N LYS A 194 30.12 4.26 17.48
CA LYS A 194 31.28 4.18 18.38
C LYS A 194 32.60 4.34 17.63
N TYR A 195 32.69 3.75 16.44
CA TYR A 195 33.91 3.77 15.61
C TYR A 195 33.87 4.78 14.46
N GLY A 196 32.86 5.65 14.39
CA GLY A 196 32.76 6.67 13.35
C GLY A 196 32.60 6.11 11.93
N LEU A 197 32.05 4.90 11.79
CA LEU A 197 31.73 4.26 10.50
C LEU A 197 30.45 4.86 9.91
N ASN A 198 30.47 6.16 9.66
CA ASN A 198 29.51 6.79 8.78
C ASN A 198 30.00 6.57 7.33
N GLU A 199 29.08 6.62 6.37
CA GLU A 199 29.34 6.49 4.93
C GLU A 199 30.12 7.71 4.37
N SER A 200 31.14 8.19 5.08
CA SER A 200 32.04 9.26 4.68
C SER A 200 33.17 8.72 3.79
N LEU A 201 32.77 8.07 2.69
CA LEU A 201 33.57 7.93 1.47
C LEU A 201 32.70 8.11 0.21
N SER A 202 31.66 8.96 0.25
CA SER A 202 31.18 9.63 -0.97
C SER A 202 32.03 10.86 -1.36
N ALA A 203 33.19 11.06 -0.71
CA ALA A 203 33.98 12.29 -0.82
C ALA A 203 35.51 12.05 -0.94
N ARG A 204 35.94 10.90 -1.45
CA ARG A 204 37.34 10.68 -1.92
C ARG A 204 37.29 9.75 -3.12
N ASN A 205 37.11 10.36 -4.30
CA ASN A 205 37.34 9.88 -5.68
C ASN A 205 36.26 10.48 -6.59
N GLN A 206 36.25 11.81 -6.69
CA GLN A 206 36.00 12.50 -7.95
C GLN A 206 37.36 12.94 -8.48
#